data_AF-V4M9R4-F1
#
_entry.id   AF-V4M9R4-F1
#
_cell.length_a   1.000
_cell.length_b   1.000
_cell.length_c   1.000
_cell.angle_alpha   90.00
_cell.angle_beta   90.00
_cell.angle_gamma   90.00
#
_symmetry.space_group_name_H-M   'P 1'
#
loop_
_entity.id
_entity.type
_entity.pdbx_description
1 polymer ?
#
loop_
_entity_poly.entity_id
_entity_poly.type
_entity_poly.pdbx_seq_one_letter_code
_entity_poly.pdbx_strand_id
1 'polypeptide(L)'
;MGTIGASHGWVATLKNGVVRLQDDLDRNASDTDPKRIPLPPLETLPYCQTQIVTNVAMSSSSPEDEDCIVAIKFLGPQLSLCRPAQRNCEWTNIRITDPSFYSSHVMYSKKDEMFSMPASGGNYTGSWDLGRHRDKPKLQMLWYPERRVVKDMYVSKDKMRLDLLKNKEKE
;
A
#
# COMPACT_ATOMS: atom_id res chain seq x y z
N MET A 1 9.53 -3.86 17.65
CA MET A 1 9.21 -2.69 16.81
C MET A 1 9.52 -3.12 15.40
N GLY A 2 8.52 -3.27 14.55
CA GLY A 2 8.71 -3.72 13.18
C GLY A 2 8.62 -2.55 12.22
N THR A 3 9.52 -2.48 11.24
CA THR A 3 9.39 -1.54 10.12
C THR A 3 8.23 -1.98 9.23
N ILE A 4 7.32 -1.05 8.92
CA ILE A 4 6.10 -1.32 8.12
C ILE A 4 6.13 -0.63 6.74
N GLY A 5 7.11 0.23 6.50
CA GLY A 5 7.29 0.90 5.21
C GLY A 5 8.18 2.13 5.34
N ALA A 6 8.41 2.79 4.21
CA ALA A 6 9.09 4.08 4.16
C ALA A 6 8.47 4.94 3.06
N SER A 7 8.47 6.26 3.24
CA SER A 7 8.01 7.22 2.24
C SER A 7 8.77 8.52 2.42
N HIS A 8 9.26 9.10 1.31
CA HIS A 8 9.97 10.39 1.32
C HIS A 8 11.14 10.51 2.32
N GLY A 9 11.90 9.43 2.54
CA GLY A 9 13.03 9.43 3.49
C GLY A 9 12.64 9.14 4.94
N TRP A 10 11.34 9.09 5.24
CA TRP A 10 10.82 8.71 6.54
C TRP A 10 10.55 7.21 6.60
N VAL A 11 11.08 6.56 7.64
CA VAL A 11 10.82 5.15 7.96
C VAL A 11 9.64 5.06 8.91
N ALA A 12 8.61 4.30 8.54
CA ALA A 12 7.46 4.04 9.36
C ALA A 12 7.64 2.73 10.14
N THR A 13 7.43 2.79 11.45
CA THR A 13 7.57 1.66 12.36
C THR A 13 6.30 1.47 13.18
N LEU A 14 5.91 0.22 13.43
CA LEU A 14 4.75 -0.12 14.26
C LEU A 14 5.22 -0.78 15.56
N LYS A 15 4.74 -0.26 16.70
CA LYS A 15 4.95 -0.83 18.03
C LYS A 15 3.72 -0.56 18.88
N ASN A 16 3.13 -1.63 19.42
CA ASN A 16 1.97 -1.57 20.31
C ASN A 16 0.78 -0.80 19.71
N GLY A 17 0.49 -1.02 18.42
CA GLY A 17 -0.61 -0.34 17.71
C GLY A 17 -0.34 1.13 17.36
N VAL A 18 0.81 1.68 17.72
CA VAL A 18 1.20 3.06 17.43
C VAL A 18 2.26 3.10 16.35
N VAL A 19 1.97 3.86 15.29
CA VAL A 19 2.91 4.08 14.19
C VAL A 19 3.81 5.26 14.55
N ARG A 20 5.11 5.15 14.26
CA ARG A 20 6.08 6.24 14.38
C ARG A 20 6.79 6.44 13.06
N LEU A 21 6.82 7.68 12.60
CA LEU A 21 7.68 8.11 11.49
C LEU A 21 9.03 8.52 12.08
N GLN A 22 10.10 7.98 11.53
CA GLN A 22 11.48 8.29 11.90
C GLN A 22 12.22 8.80 10.68
N ASP A 23 12.95 9.90 10.85
CA ASP A 23 13.84 10.39 9.81
C ASP A 23 15.13 9.54 9.83
N ASP A 24 15.33 8.73 8.78
CA ASP A 24 16.48 7.81 8.65
C ASP A 24 17.58 8.40 7.76
N LEU A 25 17.39 9.62 7.24
CA LEU A 25 18.33 10.26 6.32
C LEU A 25 19.40 11.14 6.99
N ASP A 26 19.35 11.33 8.31
CA ASP A 26 20.35 12.13 9.00
C ASP A 26 21.64 11.33 9.26
N ARG A 27 22.41 11.12 8.18
CA ARG A 27 23.68 10.38 8.17
C ARG A 27 24.77 11.04 9.03
N ASN A 28 24.56 12.30 9.44
CA ASN A 28 25.43 13.08 10.32
C ASN A 28 24.95 13.09 11.79
N ALA A 29 23.77 12.54 12.10
CA ALA A 29 23.28 12.41 13.47
C ALA A 29 23.94 11.23 14.18
N SER A 30 25.26 11.26 14.34
CA SER A 30 25.94 10.30 15.23
C SER A 30 25.80 10.66 16.72
N ASP A 31 24.96 11.64 17.09
CA ASP A 31 24.77 12.02 18.51
C ASP A 31 23.42 12.72 18.86
N THR A 32 22.47 12.87 17.92
CA THR A 32 21.15 13.48 18.19
C THR A 32 20.03 12.46 18.00
N ASP A 33 19.09 12.38 18.97
CA ASP A 33 17.93 11.48 18.91
C ASP A 33 17.18 11.70 17.57
N PRO A 34 17.13 10.70 16.67
CA PRO A 34 16.56 10.87 15.34
C PRO A 34 15.12 11.32 15.47
N LYS A 35 14.70 12.27 14.64
CA LYS A 35 13.38 12.90 14.74
C LYS A 35 12.27 11.85 14.66
N ARG A 36 11.38 11.81 15.66
CA ARG A 36 10.27 10.85 15.74
C ARG A 36 8.95 11.55 15.85
N ILE A 37 8.02 11.21 14.95
CA ILE A 37 6.64 11.70 14.98
C ILE A 37 5.73 10.51 15.28
N PRO A 38 5.17 10.42 16.50
CA PRO A 38 4.15 9.42 16.80
C PRO A 38 2.84 9.81 16.12
N LEU A 39 2.25 8.87 15.41
CA LEU A 39 0.90 8.99 14.89
C LEU A 39 -0.11 8.48 15.94
N PRO A 40 -1.41 8.77 15.78
CA PRO A 40 -2.42 8.27 16.71
C PRO A 40 -2.43 6.74 16.77
N PRO A 41 -2.91 6.12 17.86
CA PRO A 41 -3.11 4.67 17.91
C PRO A 41 -4.02 4.20 16.76
N LEU A 42 -3.64 3.11 16.09
CA LEU A 42 -4.44 2.55 15.01
C LEU A 42 -5.77 2.01 15.53
N GLU A 43 -6.85 2.37 14.84
CA GLU A 43 -8.18 1.83 15.09
C GLU A 43 -8.52 0.77 14.04
N THR A 44 -8.98 -0.40 14.49
CA THR A 44 -9.37 -1.47 13.57
C THR A 44 -10.86 -1.43 13.35
N LEU A 45 -11.29 -1.25 12.10
CA LEU A 45 -12.71 -1.28 11.76
C LEU A 45 -13.28 -2.71 11.93
N PRO A 46 -14.60 -2.88 12.16
CA PRO A 46 -15.23 -4.19 12.24
C PRO A 46 -14.90 -5.06 11.02
N TYR A 47 -14.54 -6.33 11.23
CA TYR A 47 -14.15 -7.26 10.15
C TYR A 47 -12.87 -6.88 9.37
N CYS A 48 -12.06 -5.95 9.89
CA CYS A 48 -10.74 -5.61 9.35
C CYS A 48 -9.62 -6.11 10.29
N GLN A 49 -8.38 -5.99 9.83
CA GLN A 49 -7.19 -6.22 10.63
C GLN A 49 -6.15 -5.12 10.33
N THR A 50 -5.37 -4.73 11.33
CA THR A 50 -4.34 -3.68 11.22
C THR A 50 -2.93 -4.17 11.57
N GLN A 51 -2.76 -5.49 11.70
CA GLN A 51 -1.49 -6.14 12.06
C GLN A 51 -0.56 -6.32 10.86
N ILE A 52 -1.11 -6.52 9.66
CA ILE A 52 -0.36 -6.69 8.41
C ILE A 52 -0.57 -5.45 7.56
N VAL A 53 0.45 -4.59 7.53
CA VAL A 53 0.56 -3.40 6.67
C VAL A 53 1.15 -3.81 5.32
N THR A 54 0.56 -3.37 4.21
CA THR A 54 1.14 -3.57 2.88
C THR A 54 2.18 -2.49 2.60
N ASN A 55 1.85 -1.21 2.81
CA ASN A 55 2.82 -0.12 2.80
C ASN A 55 2.27 1.16 3.45
N VAL A 56 3.17 2.15 3.52
CA VAL A 56 2.89 3.54 3.89
C VAL A 56 3.18 4.44 2.68
N ALA A 57 2.39 5.49 2.49
CA ALA A 57 2.62 6.52 1.49
C ALA A 57 2.33 7.90 2.08
N MET A 58 3.08 8.92 1.66
CA MET A 58 2.89 10.31 2.07
C MET A 58 2.56 11.19 0.86
N SER A 59 1.80 12.27 1.09
CA SER A 59 1.46 13.24 0.04
C SER A 59 2.58 14.25 -0.24
N SER A 60 3.35 14.61 0.78
CA SER A 60 4.51 15.50 0.68
C SER A 60 5.76 14.85 1.28
N SER A 61 6.91 15.52 1.13
CA SER A 61 8.17 15.03 1.67
C SER A 61 8.33 15.22 3.18
N SER A 62 7.55 16.11 3.78
CA SER A 62 7.66 16.48 5.19
C SER A 62 6.34 16.18 5.89
N PRO A 63 6.29 15.25 6.86
CA PRO A 63 5.08 14.94 7.62
C PRO A 63 4.64 16.08 8.55
N GLU A 64 5.48 17.10 8.70
CA GLU A 64 5.23 18.29 9.51
C GLU A 64 4.54 19.41 8.74
N ASP A 65 4.42 19.28 7.41
CA ASP A 65 3.61 20.23 6.65
C ASP A 65 2.13 20.02 7.01
N GLU A 66 1.39 21.10 7.25
CA GLU A 66 -0.03 21.06 7.64
C GLU A 66 -0.92 20.27 6.67
N ASP A 67 -0.56 20.30 5.38
CA ASP A 67 -1.29 19.61 4.31
C ASP A 67 -0.74 18.19 4.02
N CYS A 68 0.32 17.76 4.71
CA CYS A 68 0.85 16.42 4.55
C CYS A 68 -0.13 15.37 5.10
N ILE A 69 -0.44 14.39 4.28
CA ILE A 69 -1.28 13.25 4.62
C ILE A 69 -0.41 12.00 4.59
N VAL A 70 -0.52 11.19 5.62
CA VAL A 70 0.05 9.84 5.68
C VAL A 70 -1.05 8.84 5.46
N ALA A 71 -0.85 7.96 4.50
CA ALA A 71 -1.70 6.82 4.22
C ALA A 71 -1.02 5.52 4.68
N ILE A 72 -1.77 4.70 5.40
CA ILE A 72 -1.38 3.34 5.78
C ILE A 72 -2.37 2.38 5.17
N LYS A 73 -1.86 1.47 4.33
CA LYS A 73 -2.66 0.42 3.72
C LYS A 73 -2.42 -0.90 4.44
N PHE A 74 -3.51 -1.58 4.80
CA PHE A 74 -3.46 -2.91 5.42
C PHE A 74 -3.85 -3.98 4.42
N LEU A 75 -3.40 -5.21 4.66
CA LEU A 75 -3.91 -6.36 3.93
C LEU A 75 -5.40 -6.54 4.29
N GLY A 76 -6.29 -6.38 3.31
CA GLY A 76 -7.74 -6.43 3.50
C GLY A 76 -8.45 -5.09 3.27
N PRO A 77 -9.66 -4.91 3.82
CA PRO A 77 -10.56 -3.81 3.46
C PRO A 77 -10.31 -2.48 4.19
N GLN A 78 -9.11 -2.19 4.69
CA GLN A 78 -8.86 -0.95 5.43
C GLN A 78 -7.72 -0.11 4.83
N LEU A 79 -7.98 1.19 4.73
CA LEU A 79 -7.02 2.26 4.46
C LEU A 79 -7.19 3.30 5.58
N SER A 80 -6.10 3.77 6.17
CA SER A 80 -6.14 4.79 7.22
C SER A 80 -5.32 5.99 6.80
N LEU A 81 -5.94 7.18 6.84
CA LEU A 81 -5.35 8.45 6.46
C LEU A 81 -5.28 9.37 7.69
N CYS A 82 -4.19 10.10 7.88
CA CYS A 82 -4.11 11.15 8.92
C CYS A 82 -3.21 12.31 8.45
N ARG A 83 -3.31 13.46 9.13
CA ARG A 83 -2.42 14.60 8.94
C ARG A 83 -1.51 14.75 10.16
N PRO A 84 -0.22 14.36 10.09
CA PRO A 84 0.61 14.27 11.28
C PRO A 84 0.86 15.61 11.97
N ALA A 85 0.95 16.70 11.20
CA ALA A 85 1.18 18.05 11.72
C ALA A 85 -0.02 18.62 12.50
N GLN A 86 -1.23 18.12 12.28
CA GLN A 86 -2.42 18.65 12.93
C GLN A 86 -2.41 18.33 14.43
N ARG A 87 -2.69 19.35 15.26
CA ARG A 87 -2.69 19.24 16.73
C ARG A 87 -3.55 18.10 17.27
N ASN A 88 -4.70 17.85 16.64
CA ASN A 88 -5.60 16.74 16.95
C ASN A 88 -5.57 15.73 15.80
N CYS A 89 -4.38 15.27 15.42
CA CYS A 89 -4.22 14.24 14.41
C CYS A 89 -5.07 13.02 14.80
N GLU A 90 -5.94 12.60 13.89
CA GLU A 90 -6.83 11.46 14.05
C GLU A 90 -6.81 10.62 12.76
N TRP A 91 -7.12 9.33 12.90
CA TRP A 91 -7.25 8.46 11.76
C TRP A 91 -8.62 8.64 11.10
N THR A 92 -8.61 9.02 9.83
CA THR A 92 -9.74 8.77 8.94
C THR A 92 -9.62 7.36 8.40
N ASN A 93 -10.35 6.43 9.01
CA ASN A 93 -10.42 5.04 8.60
C ASN A 93 -11.44 4.86 7.48
N ILE A 94 -11.00 4.33 6.35
CA ILE A 94 -11.81 4.09 5.15
C ILE A 94 -11.95 2.58 4.96
N ARG A 95 -13.20 2.11 4.89
CA ARG A 95 -13.50 0.72 4.50
C ARG A 95 -13.54 0.62 2.98
N ILE A 96 -12.61 -0.15 2.43
CA ILE A 96 -12.60 -0.50 1.01
C ILE A 96 -13.63 -1.60 0.79
N THR A 97 -14.58 -1.37 -0.12
CA THR A 97 -15.64 -2.33 -0.45
C THR A 97 -15.25 -3.31 -1.56
N ASP A 98 -14.38 -2.89 -2.48
CA ASP A 98 -13.93 -3.70 -3.61
C ASP A 98 -12.74 -4.59 -3.18
N PRO A 99 -12.90 -5.92 -3.17
CA PRO A 99 -11.84 -6.87 -2.79
C PRO A 99 -10.58 -6.79 -3.64
N SER A 100 -10.69 -6.24 -4.86
CA SER A 100 -9.57 -6.13 -5.80
C SER A 100 -8.44 -5.25 -5.24
N PHE A 101 -8.70 -4.42 -4.24
CA PHE A 101 -7.67 -3.59 -3.59
C PHE A 101 -7.15 -4.13 -2.26
N TYR A 102 -7.58 -5.32 -1.82
CA TYR A 102 -7.24 -5.82 -0.48
C TYR A 102 -5.75 -6.08 -0.31
N SER A 103 -5.06 -6.54 -1.35
CA SER A 103 -3.61 -6.79 -1.34
C SER A 103 -2.79 -5.66 -1.96
N SER A 104 -3.43 -4.57 -2.38
CA SER A 104 -2.74 -3.51 -3.14
C SER A 104 -1.86 -2.63 -2.26
N HIS A 105 -0.86 -2.03 -2.89
CA HIS A 105 -0.08 -0.94 -2.30
C HIS A 105 -0.69 0.41 -2.66
N VAL A 106 -0.72 1.31 -1.68
CA VAL A 106 -1.19 2.69 -1.85
C VAL A 106 -0.04 3.59 -2.31
N MET A 107 -0.30 4.49 -3.25
CA MET A 107 0.66 5.47 -3.76
C MET A 107 -0.01 6.85 -3.79
N TYR A 108 0.76 7.93 -3.66
CA TYR A 108 0.21 9.28 -3.85
C TYR A 108 0.41 9.76 -5.28
N SER A 109 -0.68 10.16 -5.95
CA SER A 109 -0.66 10.82 -7.25
C SER A 109 -0.64 12.34 -7.04
N LYS A 110 0.50 12.99 -7.32
CA LYS A 110 0.59 14.45 -7.31
C LYS A 110 -0.34 15.11 -8.36
N LYS A 111 -0.59 14.43 -9.47
CA LYS A 111 -1.45 14.93 -10.56
C LYS A 111 -2.92 14.98 -10.14
N ASP A 112 -3.38 13.94 -9.46
CA ASP A 112 -4.77 13.81 -9.03
C ASP A 112 -5.01 14.32 -7.61
N GLU A 113 -3.94 14.60 -6.86
CA GLU A 113 -3.95 14.96 -5.43
C GLU A 113 -4.66 13.90 -4.58
N MET A 114 -4.43 12.62 -4.90
CA MET A 114 -5.14 11.48 -4.31
C MET A 114 -4.20 10.32 -4.01
N PHE A 115 -4.61 9.49 -3.05
CA PHE A 115 -4.01 8.20 -2.81
C PHE A 115 -4.65 7.15 -3.70
N SER A 116 -3.86 6.55 -4.58
CA SER A 116 -4.30 5.59 -5.59
C SER A 116 -3.77 4.20 -5.31
N MET A 117 -4.56 3.20 -5.69
CA MET A 117 -4.20 1.78 -5.65
C MET A 117 -4.58 1.13 -6.98
N PRO A 118 -3.73 0.28 -7.57
CA PRO A 118 -4.15 -0.59 -8.67
C PRO A 118 -5.05 -1.70 -8.14
N ALA A 119 -6.07 -2.06 -8.91
CA ALA A 119 -6.86 -3.26 -8.66
C ALA A 119 -6.01 -4.51 -8.95
N SER A 120 -6.31 -5.61 -8.26
CA SER A 120 -5.80 -6.93 -8.61
C SER A 120 -6.15 -7.25 -10.07
N GLY A 121 -5.15 -7.63 -10.85
CA GLY A 121 -5.25 -7.76 -12.32
C GLY A 121 -4.84 -6.52 -13.10
N GLY A 122 -4.65 -5.37 -12.44
CA GLY A 122 -4.07 -4.15 -13.02
C GLY A 122 -4.95 -3.43 -14.05
N ASN A 123 -6.20 -3.84 -14.22
CA ASN A 123 -7.13 -3.32 -15.23
C ASN A 123 -7.77 -1.97 -14.88
N TYR A 124 -7.73 -1.54 -13.62
CA TYR A 124 -8.17 -0.20 -13.19
C TYR A 124 -7.45 0.23 -11.92
N THR A 125 -7.55 1.51 -11.60
CA THR A 125 -7.12 2.08 -10.32
C THR A 125 -8.32 2.63 -9.56
N GLY A 126 -8.24 2.58 -8.24
CA GLY A 126 -9.10 3.36 -7.35
C GLY A 126 -8.28 4.47 -6.71
N SER A 127 -8.89 5.64 -6.52
CA SER A 127 -8.27 6.78 -5.86
C SER A 127 -9.15 7.33 -4.74
N TRP A 128 -8.55 7.61 -3.60
CA TRP A 128 -9.17 8.11 -2.37
C TRP A 128 -8.53 9.42 -1.92
N ASP A 129 -9.34 10.27 -1.29
CA ASP A 129 -8.91 11.47 -0.59
C ASP A 129 -9.69 11.64 0.72
N LEU A 130 -9.33 12.65 1.51
CA LEU A 130 -10.05 13.01 2.75
C LEU A 130 -11.34 13.82 2.49
N GLY A 131 -11.63 14.14 1.23
CA GLY A 131 -12.77 14.95 0.83
C GLY A 131 -13.83 14.11 0.13
N ARG A 132 -14.06 14.40 -1.16
CA ARG A 132 -15.18 13.87 -1.95
C ARG A 132 -15.05 12.38 -2.29
N HIS A 133 -13.83 11.83 -2.30
CA HIS A 133 -13.56 10.45 -2.67
C HIS A 133 -13.22 9.56 -1.47
N ARG A 134 -13.66 9.95 -0.27
CA ARG A 134 -13.49 9.16 0.95
C ARG A 134 -14.27 7.84 0.91
N ASP A 135 -15.59 7.91 0.73
CA ASP A 135 -16.47 6.72 0.79
C ASP A 135 -16.66 6.06 -0.57
N LYS A 136 -16.51 6.84 -1.65
CA LYS A 136 -16.65 6.37 -3.03
C LYS A 136 -15.37 6.74 -3.80
N PRO A 137 -14.47 5.77 -4.05
CA PRO A 137 -13.25 6.06 -4.77
C PRO A 137 -13.54 6.50 -6.21
N LYS A 138 -12.66 7.36 -6.73
CA LYS A 138 -12.59 7.61 -8.16
C LYS A 138 -12.00 6.38 -8.83
N LEU A 139 -12.80 5.66 -9.62
CA LEU A 139 -12.34 4.53 -10.41
C LEU A 139 -11.88 5.00 -11.79
N GLN A 140 -10.70 4.55 -12.23
CA GLN A 140 -10.16 4.84 -13.54
C GLN A 140 -9.74 3.55 -14.24
N MET A 141 -10.41 3.24 -15.35
CA MET A 141 -10.05 2.11 -16.21
C MET A 141 -8.69 2.35 -16.87
N LEU A 142 -7.82 1.35 -16.78
CA LEU A 142 -6.56 1.30 -17.51
C LEU A 142 -6.79 0.51 -18.78
N TRP A 143 -7.00 1.22 -19.89
CA TRP A 143 -7.10 0.59 -21.20
C TRP A 143 -5.72 0.10 -21.63
N TYR A 144 -5.56 -1.22 -21.65
CA TYR A 144 -4.44 -1.82 -22.36
C TYR A 144 -4.88 -2.04 -23.80
N PRO A 145 -4.11 -1.59 -24.80
CA PRO A 145 -4.19 -2.21 -26.12
C PRO A 145 -3.93 -3.71 -25.89
N GLU A 146 -4.79 -4.56 -26.43
CA GLU A 146 -4.74 -6.01 -26.27
C GLU A 146 -3.31 -6.52 -26.54
N ARG A 147 -2.57 -6.79 -25.46
CA ARG A 147 -1.20 -7.29 -25.58
C ARG A 147 -1.32 -8.73 -26.09
N ARG A 148 -0.77 -8.97 -27.29
CA ARG A 148 -0.56 -10.31 -27.87
C ARG A 148 -0.21 -11.27 -26.75
N VAL A 149 -1.07 -12.26 -26.54
CA VAL A 149 -0.82 -13.36 -25.60
C VAL A 149 0.58 -13.91 -25.90
N VAL A 150 1.56 -13.63 -25.04
CA VAL A 150 2.82 -14.38 -25.06
C VAL A 150 2.46 -15.76 -24.56
N LYS A 151 2.32 -16.68 -25.50
CA LYS A 151 1.85 -18.05 -25.31
C LYS A 151 2.92 -18.94 -24.65
N ASP A 152 3.78 -18.41 -23.81
CA ASP A 152 4.97 -19.14 -23.32
C ASP A 152 5.05 -19.18 -21.79
N MET A 153 3.99 -19.64 -21.12
CA MET A 153 4.13 -20.08 -19.72
C MET A 153 3.21 -21.22 -19.27
N TYR A 154 2.65 -21.98 -20.21
CA TYR A 154 2.14 -23.32 -19.95
C TYR A 154 2.87 -24.28 -20.87
N VAL A 155 4.04 -24.78 -20.42
CA VAL A 155 4.40 -26.14 -20.81
C VAL A 155 3.31 -27.01 -20.19
N SER A 156 2.30 -27.36 -21.00
CA SER A 156 1.20 -28.21 -20.57
C SER A 156 1.75 -29.43 -19.83
N LYS A 157 1.14 -29.77 -18.69
CA LYS A 157 1.37 -31.04 -17.96
C LYS A 157 1.32 -32.25 -18.90
N ASP A 158 0.62 -32.13 -20.04
CA ASP A 158 0.52 -33.17 -21.06
C ASP A 158 1.87 -33.44 -21.76
N LYS A 159 2.70 -32.42 -21.98
CA LYS A 159 4.02 -32.58 -22.63
C LYS A 159 4.97 -33.34 -21.69
N MET A 160 4.96 -33.00 -20.40
CA MET A 160 5.74 -33.69 -19.38
C MET A 160 5.29 -35.15 -19.20
N ARG A 161 3.97 -35.42 -19.26
CA ARG A 161 3.41 -36.78 -19.21
C ARG A 161 3.76 -37.62 -20.44
N LEU A 162 3.79 -37.00 -21.63
CA LEU A 162 4.16 -37.68 -22.87
C LEU A 162 5.64 -38.05 -22.93
N ASP A 163 6.52 -37.20 -22.41
CA ASP A 163 7.96 -37.47 -22.35
C ASP A 163 8.31 -38.55 -21.30
N LEU A 164 7.58 -38.60 -20.18
CA LEU A 164 7.66 -39.69 -19.19
C LEU A 164 7.19 -41.04 -19.73
N LEU A 165 6.19 -41.06 -20.62
CA LEU A 165 5.71 -42.30 -21.25
C LEU A 165 6.68 -42.80 -22.33
N LYS A 166 7.24 -41.90 -23.14
CA LYS A 166 8.21 -42.24 -24.18
C LYS A 166 9.53 -42.80 -23.65
N ASN A 167 9.92 -42.40 -22.43
CA ASN A 167 11.13 -42.92 -21.79
C ASN A 167 10.92 -44.30 -21.13
N LYS A 168 9.68 -44.72 -20.86
CA LYS A 168 9.36 -46.06 -20.35
C LYS A 168 9.29 -47.14 -21.44
N GLU A 169 9.22 -46.76 -22.71
CA GLU A 169 9.21 -47.70 -23.85
C GLU A 169 10.62 -47.97 -24.40
N LYS A 170 11.68 -47.47 -23.74
CA LYS A 170 13.09 -47.62 -24.15
C LYS A 170 13.98 -48.35 -23.13
N GLU A 171 13.42 -48.90 -22.06
CA GLU A 171 14.04 -49.93 -21.21
C GLU A 171 13.35 -51.27 -21.47
#